data_AF-A0A8S2DEN7-F1
#
_entry.id   AF-A0A8S2DEN7-F1
#
_cell.length_a   1.000
_cell.length_b   1.000
_cell.length_c   1.000
_cell.angle_alpha   90.00
_cell.angle_beta   90.00
_cell.angle_gamma   90.00
#
_symmetry.space_group_name_H-M   'P 1'
#
loop_
_entity.id
_entity.type
_entity.pdbx_description
1 polymer ?
#
loop_
_entity_poly.entity_id
_entity_poly.type
_entity_poly.pdbx_seq_one_letter_code
_entity_poly.pdbx_strand_id
1 'polypeptide(L)'
;LTAKEVNIQELKQHIRNDQYDQMFLINCILSQFDIDNGLDRYVSKQCKICRGRVVDENNNNLYCPNPSCQLGQSDMNETTIVQTFDLQVDISDHTGTMEKVRLSDDVMKKWMNCTVEEFLKYPDDEKTVLKWKYLLERFKFGIQVKKHPKDEKQTTIRIVRQFVQDF
;
A
#
# COMPACT_ATOMS: atom_id res chain seq x y z
N LEU A 1 18.99 -11.53 -3.76
CA LEU A 1 18.51 -10.21 -4.26
C LEU A 1 19.19 -9.12 -3.45
N THR A 2 20.24 -8.52 -3.98
CA THR A 2 20.92 -7.37 -3.36
C THR A 2 20.05 -6.14 -3.62
N ALA A 3 19.37 -5.64 -2.60
CA ALA A 3 18.52 -4.46 -2.74
C ALA A 3 19.41 -3.20 -2.78
N LYS A 4 19.18 -2.31 -3.74
CA LYS A 4 19.96 -1.08 -3.91
C LYS A 4 19.40 0.03 -3.02
N GLU A 5 20.26 0.66 -2.23
CA GLU A 5 19.91 1.85 -1.46
C GLU A 5 19.92 3.09 -2.37
N VAL A 6 18.86 3.89 -2.32
CA VAL A 6 18.65 5.08 -3.14
C VAL A 6 17.94 6.18 -2.34
N ASN A 7 18.06 7.44 -2.76
CA ASN A 7 17.19 8.53 -2.31
C ASN A 7 15.93 8.64 -3.21
N ILE A 8 15.00 9.52 -2.84
CA ILE A 8 13.74 9.71 -3.57
C ILE A 8 13.95 10.22 -4.99
N GLN A 9 14.90 11.15 -5.20
CA GLN A 9 15.20 11.65 -6.53
C GLN A 9 15.76 10.55 -7.46
N GLU A 10 16.64 9.70 -6.93
CA GLU A 10 17.18 8.53 -7.64
C GLU A 10 16.10 7.49 -7.94
N LEU A 11 15.19 7.22 -6.98
CA LEU A 11 14.05 6.34 -7.23
C LEU A 11 13.18 6.88 -8.37
N LYS A 12 12.87 8.18 -8.37
CA LYS A 12 12.13 8.82 -9.47
C LYS A 12 12.87 8.66 -10.81
N GLN A 13 14.20 8.76 -10.81
CA GLN A 13 14.98 8.56 -12.03
C GLN A 13 14.96 7.10 -12.51
N HIS A 14 15.04 6.14 -11.60
CA HIS A 14 14.90 4.72 -11.91
C HIS A 14 13.54 4.41 -12.54
N ILE A 15 12.46 5.00 -12.02
CA ILE A 15 11.10 4.87 -12.57
C ILE A 15 11.02 5.46 -13.98
N ARG A 16 11.59 6.67 -14.19
CA ARG A 16 11.62 7.32 -15.52
C ARG A 16 12.42 6.52 -16.56
N ASN A 17 13.44 5.79 -16.11
CA ASN A 17 14.28 4.94 -16.96
C ASN A 17 13.69 3.53 -17.15
N ASP A 18 12.41 3.33 -16.83
CA ASP A 18 11.71 2.04 -16.95
C ASP A 18 12.34 0.88 -16.16
N GLN A 19 13.02 1.17 -15.05
CA GLN A 19 13.70 0.15 -14.24
C GLN A 19 12.77 -0.41 -13.15
N TYR A 20 11.85 -1.28 -13.57
CA TYR A 20 10.87 -1.96 -12.72
C TYR A 20 11.38 -3.29 -12.15
N ASP A 21 10.56 -3.92 -11.31
CA ASP A 21 10.73 -5.31 -10.85
C ASP A 21 11.97 -5.58 -10.00
N GLN A 22 12.56 -4.52 -9.44
CA GLN A 22 13.57 -4.58 -8.40
C GLN A 22 13.06 -3.96 -7.09
N MET A 23 13.69 -4.33 -5.99
CA MET A 23 13.45 -3.73 -4.69
C MET A 23 14.53 -2.69 -4.39
N PHE A 24 14.10 -1.50 -4.02
CA PHE A 24 14.96 -0.41 -3.56
C PHE A 24 14.86 -0.26 -2.05
N LEU A 25 15.95 0.18 -1.40
CA LEU A 25 15.96 0.59 0.00
C LEU A 25 16.01 2.11 0.08
N ILE A 26 15.13 2.72 0.86
CA ILE A 26 15.06 4.17 1.01
C ILE A 26 15.00 4.52 2.50
N ASN A 27 15.86 5.46 2.92
CA ASN A 27 15.72 6.13 4.20
C ASN A 27 14.89 7.41 3.99
N CYS A 28 13.77 7.51 4.68
CA CYS A 28 12.84 8.61 4.50
C CYS A 28 12.03 8.84 5.79
N ILE A 29 11.24 9.90 5.80
CA ILE A 29 10.17 10.11 6.75
C ILE A 29 8.82 9.79 6.09
N LEU A 30 7.83 9.44 6.90
CA LEU A 30 6.44 9.34 6.47
C LEU A 30 5.80 10.74 6.54
N SER A 31 5.66 11.43 5.41
CA SER A 31 5.23 12.84 5.36
C SER A 31 3.72 13.03 5.20
N GLN A 32 2.99 12.01 4.76
CA GLN A 32 1.52 11.96 4.82
C GLN A 32 1.06 10.58 5.27
N PHE A 33 0.18 10.53 6.27
CA PHE A 33 -0.37 9.29 6.82
C PHE A 33 -1.78 9.53 7.38
N ASP A 34 -2.80 9.46 6.52
CA ASP A 34 -4.18 9.81 6.89
C ASP A 34 -5.02 8.56 7.16
N ILE A 35 -5.13 8.21 8.45
CA ILE A 35 -5.87 7.03 8.92
C ILE A 35 -7.03 7.38 9.84
N ASP A 36 -7.28 8.67 10.07
CA ASP A 36 -8.16 9.24 11.11
C ASP A 36 -9.35 10.03 10.55
N ASN A 37 -9.63 9.95 9.25
CA ASN A 37 -10.61 10.82 8.57
C ASN A 37 -11.97 10.18 8.27
N GLY A 38 -12.28 9.01 8.83
CA GLY A 38 -13.60 8.36 8.74
C GLY A 38 -14.05 7.88 7.35
N LEU A 39 -13.21 7.98 6.32
CA LEU A 39 -13.59 7.68 4.93
C LEU A 39 -13.19 6.27 4.47
N ASP A 40 -12.71 5.41 5.37
CA ASP A 40 -12.21 4.04 5.10
C ASP A 40 -11.31 3.91 3.87
N ARG A 41 -10.62 5.01 3.51
CA ARG A 41 -9.75 5.12 2.32
C ARG A 41 -8.50 4.23 2.42
N TYR A 42 -8.30 3.61 3.58
CA TYR A 42 -7.22 2.69 3.89
C TYR A 42 -7.61 1.22 3.71
N VAL A 43 -8.84 0.88 3.28
CA VAL A 43 -9.27 -0.52 3.06
C VAL A 43 -9.60 -0.79 1.59
N SER A 44 -9.19 -1.95 1.09
CA SER A 44 -9.65 -2.50 -0.19
C SER A 44 -10.20 -3.92 -0.04
N LYS A 45 -11.18 -4.25 -0.88
CA LYS A 45 -11.69 -5.62 -1.05
C LYS A 45 -10.84 -6.34 -2.09
N GLN A 46 -10.35 -7.53 -1.75
CA GLN A 46 -9.55 -8.38 -2.65
C GLN A 46 -10.17 -9.77 -2.79
N CYS A 47 -9.97 -10.38 -3.95
CA CYS A 47 -10.34 -11.77 -4.19
C CYS A 47 -9.41 -12.70 -3.39
N LYS A 48 -9.97 -13.65 -2.62
CA LYS A 48 -9.17 -14.61 -1.85
C LYS A 48 -8.31 -15.53 -2.71
N ILE A 49 -8.72 -15.79 -3.95
CA ILE A 49 -7.99 -16.69 -4.87
C ILE A 49 -6.82 -15.98 -5.54
N CYS A 50 -7.09 -14.89 -6.28
CA CYS A 50 -6.04 -14.24 -7.09
C CYS A 50 -5.41 -13.03 -6.43
N ARG A 51 -5.91 -12.60 -5.26
CA ARG A 51 -5.49 -11.37 -4.54
C ARG A 51 -5.66 -10.08 -5.34
N GLY A 52 -6.37 -10.14 -6.47
CA GLY A 52 -6.76 -8.97 -7.25
C GLY A 52 -7.81 -8.13 -6.53
N ARG A 53 -7.76 -6.81 -6.73
CA ARG A 53 -8.78 -5.88 -6.23
C ARG A 53 -10.14 -6.20 -6.83
N VAL A 54 -11.15 -6.31 -5.99
CA VAL A 54 -12.55 -6.54 -6.36
C VAL A 54 -13.19 -5.19 -6.71
N VAL A 55 -14.04 -5.18 -7.74
CA VAL A 55 -14.79 -4.01 -8.17
C VAL A 55 -16.23 -4.15 -7.68
N ASP A 56 -16.83 -3.03 -7.27
CA ASP A 56 -18.24 -2.94 -6.91
C ASP A 56 -18.95 -2.16 -8.02
N GLU A 57 -19.65 -2.87 -8.91
CA GLU A 57 -20.51 -2.24 -9.91
C GLU A 57 -21.95 -2.21 -9.37
N ASN A 58 -22.57 -1.03 -9.37
CA ASN A 58 -23.99 -0.87 -9.04
C ASN A 58 -24.43 -1.37 -7.64
N ASN A 59 -23.62 -1.12 -6.60
CA ASN A 59 -24.04 -1.18 -5.19
C ASN A 59 -24.42 -2.60 -4.73
N ASN A 60 -23.43 -3.49 -4.67
CA ASN A 60 -23.43 -4.91 -4.25
C ASN A 60 -23.27 -5.96 -5.37
N ASN A 61 -22.99 -5.58 -6.62
CA ASN A 61 -22.48 -6.55 -7.59
C ASN A 61 -20.95 -6.55 -7.58
N LEU A 62 -20.39 -7.32 -6.65
CA LEU A 62 -18.95 -7.45 -6.46
C LEU A 62 -18.41 -8.49 -7.44
N TYR A 63 -17.40 -8.14 -8.24
CA TYR A 63 -16.75 -9.11 -9.13
C TYR A 63 -15.23 -8.94 -9.18
N CYS A 64 -14.54 -10.02 -9.54
CA CYS A 64 -13.11 -10.02 -9.76
C CYS A 64 -12.80 -9.65 -11.22
N PRO A 65 -12.14 -8.51 -11.50
CA PRO A 65 -11.86 -8.07 -12.87
C PRO A 65 -10.69 -8.83 -13.52
N ASN A 66 -10.08 -9.78 -12.82
CA ASN A 66 -8.96 -10.56 -13.34
C ASN A 66 -9.50 -11.72 -14.20
N PRO A 67 -9.35 -11.67 -15.53
CA PRO A 67 -9.89 -12.70 -16.44
C PRO A 67 -9.22 -14.07 -16.26
N SER A 68 -8.04 -14.12 -15.64
CA SER A 68 -7.32 -15.37 -15.35
C SER A 68 -7.66 -15.93 -13.96
N CYS A 69 -8.59 -15.33 -13.23
CA CYS A 69 -9.03 -15.82 -11.93
C CYS A 69 -9.92 -17.06 -12.10
N GLN A 70 -9.67 -18.11 -11.30
CA GLN A 70 -10.43 -19.37 -11.37
C GLN A 70 -11.93 -19.20 -11.05
N LEU A 71 -12.30 -18.18 -10.27
CA LEU A 71 -13.70 -17.82 -10.01
C LEU A 71 -14.39 -17.15 -11.22
N GLY A 72 -13.64 -16.71 -12.23
CA GLY A 72 -14.17 -15.90 -13.33
C GLY A 72 -14.81 -14.58 -12.86
N GLN A 73 -15.74 -14.07 -13.67
CA GLN A 73 -16.59 -12.91 -13.36
C GLN A 73 -17.87 -13.32 -12.60
N SER A 74 -17.78 -14.31 -11.71
CA SER A 74 -18.92 -14.69 -10.86
C SER A 74 -19.16 -13.66 -9.76
N ASP A 75 -20.40 -13.56 -9.29
CA ASP A 75 -20.79 -12.74 -8.14
C ASP A 75 -19.94 -13.14 -6.92
N MET A 76 -19.11 -12.22 -6.46
CA MET A 76 -18.25 -12.39 -5.29
C MET A 76 -19.06 -12.11 -4.03
N ASN A 77 -18.80 -12.89 -2.97
CA ASN A 77 -19.46 -12.75 -1.67
C ASN A 77 -18.42 -12.75 -0.54
N GLU A 78 -18.87 -12.64 0.71
CA GLU A 78 -17.98 -12.59 1.89
C GLU A 78 -17.06 -13.82 2.01
N THR A 79 -17.47 -14.98 1.46
CA THR A 79 -16.65 -16.18 1.46
C THR A 79 -15.52 -16.12 0.43
N THR A 80 -15.67 -15.35 -0.66
CA THR A 80 -14.65 -15.20 -1.73
C THR A 80 -13.84 -13.91 -1.65
N ILE A 81 -14.25 -12.97 -0.78
CA ILE A 81 -13.60 -11.66 -0.59
C ILE A 81 -12.86 -11.60 0.75
N VAL A 82 -11.74 -10.89 0.78
CA VAL A 82 -11.02 -10.49 1.99
C VAL A 82 -10.77 -8.99 2.00
N GLN A 83 -10.89 -8.37 3.18
CA GLN A 83 -10.50 -6.97 3.38
C GLN A 83 -8.99 -6.88 3.66
N THR A 84 -8.35 -5.90 3.06
CA THR A 84 -6.90 -5.66 3.19
C THR A 84 -6.65 -4.17 3.32
N PHE A 85 -5.58 -3.78 4.01
CA PHE A 85 -5.16 -2.40 3.98
C PHE A 85 -4.65 -2.00 2.57
N ASP A 86 -5.10 -0.86 2.08
CA ASP A 86 -4.68 -0.21 0.83
C ASP A 86 -4.56 1.31 1.08
N LEU A 87 -3.68 1.69 2.00
CA LEU A 87 -3.44 3.08 2.34
C LEU A 87 -2.40 3.69 1.39
N GLN A 88 -2.70 4.88 0.87
CA GLN A 88 -1.73 5.75 0.21
C GLN A 88 -1.09 6.67 1.23
N VAL A 89 0.23 6.76 1.17
CA VAL A 89 1.07 7.60 2.01
C VAL A 89 2.05 8.37 1.15
N ASP A 90 2.59 9.44 1.70
CA ASP A 90 3.72 10.14 1.12
C ASP A 90 4.96 9.87 1.96
N ILE A 91 6.09 9.70 1.28
CA ILE A 91 7.40 9.58 1.91
C ILE A 91 8.30 10.70 1.42
N SER A 92 9.12 11.24 2.30
CA SER A 92 10.02 12.35 1.98
C SER A 92 11.43 12.11 2.51
N ASP A 93 12.42 12.62 1.79
CA ASP A 93 13.80 12.76 2.22
C ASP A 93 14.31 14.16 1.81
N HIS A 94 15.60 14.42 2.02
CA HIS A 94 16.21 15.71 1.69
C HIS A 94 16.22 16.03 0.18
N THR A 95 15.93 15.05 -0.69
CA THR A 95 15.89 15.20 -2.16
C THR A 95 14.48 15.40 -2.71
N GLY A 96 13.44 15.20 -1.88
CA GLY A 96 12.05 15.51 -2.23
C GLY A 96 11.04 14.52 -1.65
N THR A 97 9.85 14.49 -2.25
CA THR A 97 8.72 13.64 -1.81
C THR A 97 8.30 12.66 -2.91
N MET A 98 8.05 11.41 -2.55
CA MET A 98 7.33 10.45 -3.39
C MET A 98 5.89 10.35 -2.90
N GLU A 99 4.95 10.78 -3.75
CA GLU A 99 3.54 10.85 -3.40
C GLU A 99 2.80 9.54 -3.73
N LYS A 100 1.70 9.29 -3.01
CA LYS A 100 0.75 8.18 -3.28
C LYS A 100 1.40 6.81 -3.29
N VAL A 101 2.41 6.61 -2.45
CA VAL A 101 3.04 5.30 -2.23
C VAL A 101 2.07 4.42 -1.47
N ARG A 102 1.85 3.18 -1.92
CA ARG A 102 0.99 2.24 -1.21
C ARG A 102 1.74 1.57 -0.08
N LEU A 103 1.20 1.61 1.14
CA LEU A 103 1.67 0.77 2.24
C LEU A 103 1.06 -0.63 2.09
N SER A 104 1.87 -1.69 2.14
CA SER A 104 1.33 -3.04 2.03
C SER A 104 0.51 -3.45 3.26
N ASP A 105 -0.45 -4.35 3.05
CA ASP A 105 -1.28 -4.94 4.10
C ASP A 105 -0.43 -5.51 5.26
N ASP A 106 0.64 -6.24 4.93
CA ASP A 106 1.54 -6.83 5.91
C ASP A 106 2.27 -5.78 6.77
N VAL A 107 2.73 -4.68 6.15
CA VAL A 107 3.42 -3.61 6.89
C VAL A 107 2.43 -2.89 7.80
N MET A 108 1.23 -2.59 7.30
CA MET A 108 0.18 -1.93 8.07
C MET A 108 -0.29 -2.78 9.26
N LYS A 109 -0.56 -4.07 9.05
CA LYS A 109 -0.91 -5.01 10.13
C LYS A 109 0.18 -5.11 11.19
N LYS A 110 1.45 -5.09 10.77
CA LYS A 110 2.58 -5.08 11.73
C LYS A 110 2.66 -3.79 12.53
N TRP A 111 2.37 -2.64 11.91
CA TRP A 111 2.36 -1.35 12.61
C TRP A 111 1.22 -1.28 13.62
N MET A 112 0.01 -1.63 13.18
CA MET A 112 -1.19 -1.53 14.01
C MET A 112 -1.30 -2.67 15.02
N ASN A 113 -0.60 -3.79 14.79
CA ASN A 113 -0.70 -5.01 15.59
C ASN A 113 -2.15 -5.50 15.74
N CYS A 114 -2.92 -5.41 14.66
CA CYS A 114 -4.32 -5.80 14.59
C CYS A 114 -4.70 -6.21 13.14
N THR A 115 -5.86 -6.84 12.98
CA THR A 115 -6.47 -7.09 11.66
C THR A 115 -7.15 -5.84 11.11
N VAL A 116 -7.61 -5.90 9.85
CA VAL A 116 -8.39 -4.82 9.24
C VAL A 116 -9.73 -4.65 9.95
N GLU A 117 -10.39 -5.75 10.28
CA GLU A 117 -11.68 -5.77 10.96
C GLU A 117 -11.59 -5.20 12.38
N GLU A 118 -10.46 -5.41 13.06
CA GLU A 118 -10.17 -4.81 14.36
C GLU A 118 -9.89 -3.31 14.23
N PHE A 119 -9.05 -2.92 13.27
CA PHE A 119 -8.70 -1.51 13.03
C PHE A 119 -9.93 -0.65 12.69
N LEU A 120 -10.87 -1.20 11.91
CA LEU A 120 -12.10 -0.50 11.55
C LEU A 120 -12.98 -0.15 12.76
N LYS A 121 -12.83 -0.86 13.88
CA LYS A 121 -13.56 -0.60 15.12
C LYS A 121 -12.91 0.46 16.01
N TYR A 122 -11.69 0.90 15.68
CA TYR A 122 -11.01 1.94 16.46
C TYR A 122 -11.74 3.28 16.32
N PRO A 123 -11.96 4.00 17.45
CA PRO A 123 -12.39 5.38 17.42
C PRO A 123 -11.39 6.27 16.66
N ASP A 124 -11.87 7.37 16.09
CA ASP A 124 -11.02 8.31 15.35
C ASP A 124 -9.91 8.91 16.24
N ASP A 125 -10.15 9.06 17.54
CA ASP A 125 -9.14 9.51 18.51
C ASP A 125 -7.98 8.50 18.63
N GLU A 126 -8.27 7.19 18.69
CA GLU A 126 -7.24 6.15 18.72
C GLU A 126 -6.45 6.09 17.40
N LYS A 127 -7.16 6.23 16.28
CA LYS A 127 -6.53 6.35 14.95
C LYS A 127 -5.65 7.59 14.85
N THR A 128 -6.06 8.70 15.46
CA THR A 128 -5.27 9.95 15.54
C THR A 128 -3.98 9.73 16.34
N VAL A 129 -4.05 9.05 17.49
CA VAL A 129 -2.85 8.71 18.27
C VAL A 129 -1.91 7.83 17.45
N LEU A 130 -2.43 6.83 16.75
CA LEU A 130 -1.63 5.98 15.85
C LEU A 130 -1.03 6.78 14.69
N LYS A 131 -1.77 7.73 14.12
CA LYS A 131 -1.26 8.60 13.07
C LYS A 131 0.00 9.33 13.52
N TRP A 132 -0.09 10.02 14.65
CA TRP A 132 1.01 10.80 15.20
C TRP A 132 2.19 9.94 15.66
N LYS A 133 1.97 8.66 15.98
CA LYS A 133 3.05 7.72 16.30
C LYS A 133 3.96 7.41 15.10
N TYR A 134 3.46 7.48 13.87
CA TYR A 134 4.23 7.12 12.66
C TYR A 134 4.52 8.30 11.75
N LEU A 135 3.70 9.35 11.79
CA LEU A 135 3.88 10.54 10.96
C LEU A 135 5.16 11.28 11.35
N LEU A 136 5.95 11.69 10.35
CA LEU A 136 7.26 12.35 10.46
C LEU A 136 8.38 11.53 11.13
N GLU A 137 8.11 10.28 11.52
CA GLU A 137 9.15 9.37 12.00
C GLU A 137 10.08 8.92 10.87
N ARG A 138 11.33 8.58 11.24
CA ARG A 138 12.33 8.08 10.29
C ARG A 138 12.20 6.59 10.08
N PHE A 139 12.23 6.18 8.82
CA PHE A 139 12.11 4.78 8.42
C PHE A 139 13.16 4.40 7.39
N LYS A 140 13.49 3.10 7.39
CA LYS A 140 14.13 2.44 6.26
C LYS A 140 13.13 1.49 5.61
N PHE A 141 12.70 1.79 4.39
CA PHE A 141 11.70 1.02 3.66
C PHE A 141 12.28 0.26 2.48
N GLY A 142 11.75 -0.95 2.26
CA GLY A 142 11.87 -1.68 1.01
C GLY A 142 10.73 -1.32 0.09
N ILE A 143 11.04 -0.75 -1.08
CA ILE A 143 10.07 -0.28 -2.06
C ILE A 143 10.12 -1.16 -3.31
N GLN A 144 8.97 -1.64 -3.75
CA GLN A 144 8.77 -2.28 -5.05
C GLN A 144 8.05 -1.34 -6.01
N VAL A 145 8.54 -1.28 -7.25
CA VAL A 145 7.89 -0.55 -8.33
C VAL A 145 7.41 -1.56 -9.37
N LYS A 146 6.12 -1.51 -9.70
CA LYS A 146 5.51 -2.36 -10.73
C LYS A 146 4.80 -1.50 -11.77
N LYS A 147 4.86 -1.91 -13.04
CA LYS A 147 4.01 -1.35 -14.10
C LYS A 147 2.56 -1.76 -13.86
N HIS A 148 1.63 -0.85 -14.15
CA HIS A 148 0.22 -1.18 -14.12
C HIS A 148 -0.11 -2.09 -15.32
N PRO A 149 -0.80 -3.23 -15.12
CA PRO A 149 -0.99 -4.22 -16.20
C PRO A 149 -1.76 -3.71 -17.41
N LYS A 150 -2.61 -2.68 -17.23
CA LYS A 150 -3.49 -2.13 -18.26
C LYS A 150 -3.07 -0.75 -18.77
N ASP A 151 -2.09 -0.12 -18.12
CA ASP A 151 -1.60 1.21 -18.49
C ASP A 151 -0.11 1.30 -18.21
N GLU A 152 0.71 1.17 -19.26
CA GLU A 152 2.16 1.18 -19.15
C GLU A 152 2.73 2.51 -18.64
N LYS A 153 1.94 3.60 -18.71
CA LYS A 153 2.32 4.92 -18.19
C LYS A 153 2.04 5.04 -16.69
N GLN A 154 1.20 4.17 -16.14
CA GLN A 154 0.89 4.17 -14.71
C GLN A 154 1.74 3.14 -13.98
N THR A 155 2.35 3.55 -12.88
CA THR A 155 3.15 2.67 -12.02
C THR A 155 2.52 2.58 -10.64
N THR A 156 2.68 1.43 -9.99
CA THR A 156 2.35 1.27 -8.58
C THR A 156 3.65 1.16 -7.80
N ILE A 157 3.83 2.08 -6.86
CA ILE A 157 4.94 2.10 -5.91
C ILE A 157 4.39 1.57 -4.59
N ARG A 158 5.03 0.54 -4.02
CA ARG A 158 4.57 -0.09 -2.78
C ARG A 158 5.71 -0.26 -1.79
N ILE A 159 5.50 0.19 -0.56
CA ILE A 159 6.32 -0.20 0.60
C ILE A 159 5.93 -1.63 0.96
N VAL A 160 6.88 -2.56 0.81
CA VAL A 160 6.65 -3.99 1.07
C VAL A 160 7.31 -4.46 2.36
N ARG A 161 8.23 -3.67 2.92
CA ARG A 161 8.95 -4.01 4.14
C ARG A 161 9.43 -2.75 4.85
N GLN A 162 9.32 -2.75 6.18
CA GLN A 162 10.08 -1.85 7.05
C GLN A 162 11.28 -2.61 7.62
N PHE A 163 12.44 -1.98 7.59
CA PHE A 163 13.65 -2.44 8.27
C PHE A 163 13.82 -1.67 9.58
N VAL A 164 14.30 -2.36 10.61
CA VAL A 164 14.70 -1.72 11.86
C VAL A 164 15.93 -0.86 11.55
N GLN A 165 15.93 0.40 11.99
CA GLN A 165 17.12 1.22 11.94
C GLN A 165 18.00 0.81 13.13
N ASP A 166 19.20 0.31 12.84
CA ASP A 166 20.25 0.19 13.84
C ASP A 166 20.75 1.61 14.11
N PHE A 167 20.52 2.12 15.32
CA PHE A 167 21.05 3.41 15.79
C PHE A 167 22.37 3.19 16.54
#